data_AF-A0A3D3W0W1-F1
#
_entry.id   AF-A0A3D3W0W1-F1
#
_cell.length_a   1.000
_cell.length_b   1.000
_cell.length_c   1.000
_cell.angle_alpha   90.00
_cell.angle_beta   90.00
_cell.angle_gamma   90.00
#
_symmetry.space_group_name_H-M   'P 1'
#
loop_
_entity.id
_entity.type
_entity.pdbx_description
1 polymer ?
#
loop_
_entity_poly.entity_id
_entity_poly.type
_entity_poly.pdbx_seq_one_letter_code
_entity_poly.pdbx_strand_id
1 'polypeptide(L)'
;MLVGDISGQIWVDANANGRNDPGERSLAGWPVFIDSNGDGLQTAGEQITASDANGKYLFAGLPAGNTRVAVVVQPGFNPLAGRPRLLTLTVKDRRVVTGDFPMVTAPIVSGRVTGTIFSDLNENGVKDVGEGGISGWTVFADLNNDSLLTAGEPTAVANADGDYILGAVPTGTWSIFQMPVGGYRTTSGGALFPLQNAPNFRTVSVVAGGTATAVFGNWIPQVGTISGTVWNDANGEGVRGAGESAIAGRPVYIDLNR
;
A
#
# COMPACT_ATOMS: atom_id res chain seq x y z
N MET A 1 7.33 3.42 -32.66
CA MET A 1 6.12 3.54 -31.82
C MET A 1 5.61 4.95 -31.95
N LEU A 2 4.32 5.15 -32.24
CA LEU A 2 3.72 6.49 -32.18
C LEU A 2 3.50 6.81 -30.71
N VAL A 3 4.00 7.96 -30.26
CA VAL A 3 3.93 8.38 -28.86
C VAL A 3 3.45 9.81 -28.74
N GLY A 4 2.72 10.10 -27.66
CA GLY A 4 2.27 11.44 -27.32
C GLY A 4 2.24 11.62 -25.81
N ASP A 5 1.74 12.76 -25.36
CA ASP A 5 1.77 13.15 -23.96
C ASP A 5 0.35 13.41 -23.45
N ILE A 6 0.13 13.20 -22.16
CA ILE A 6 -1.05 13.68 -21.44
C ILE A 6 -0.59 14.70 -20.42
N SER A 7 -1.20 15.88 -20.41
CA SER A 7 -0.99 16.89 -19.37
C SER A 7 -2.32 17.43 -18.89
N GLY A 8 -2.31 18.18 -17.80
CA GLY A 8 -3.53 18.79 -17.29
C GLY A 8 -3.29 19.57 -16.01
N GLN A 9 -4.39 20.07 -15.45
CA GLN A 9 -4.38 20.83 -14.21
C GLN A 9 -5.36 20.28 -13.17
N ILE A 10 -5.03 20.51 -11.90
CA ILE A 10 -5.87 20.21 -10.73
C ILE A 10 -6.01 21.51 -9.92
N TRP A 11 -7.24 21.94 -9.71
CA TRP A 11 -7.52 23.21 -9.01
C TRP A 11 -8.86 23.16 -8.27
N VAL A 12 -9.05 24.11 -7.37
CA VAL A 12 -10.33 24.35 -6.70
C VAL A 12 -11.22 25.18 -7.63
N ASP A 13 -12.21 24.54 -8.24
CA ASP A 13 -13.27 25.17 -9.03
C ASP A 13 -14.33 25.74 -8.08
N ALA A 14 -14.08 26.95 -7.58
CA ALA A 14 -14.85 27.54 -6.50
C ALA A 14 -16.24 28.00 -6.97
N ASN A 15 -16.39 28.28 -8.26
CA ASN A 15 -17.65 28.71 -8.87
C ASN A 15 -18.38 27.58 -9.64
N ALA A 16 -17.79 26.38 -9.66
CA ALA A 16 -18.32 25.17 -10.28
C ALA A 16 -18.58 25.29 -11.79
N ASN A 17 -17.79 26.08 -12.51
CA ASN A 17 -17.96 26.30 -13.95
C ASN A 17 -17.06 25.41 -14.84
N GLY A 18 -16.18 24.62 -14.22
CA GLY A 18 -15.27 23.69 -14.88
C GLY A 18 -14.14 24.34 -15.66
N ARG A 19 -13.83 25.61 -15.40
CA ARG A 19 -12.67 26.35 -15.92
C ARG A 19 -11.74 26.66 -14.75
N ASN A 20 -10.47 26.88 -15.06
CA ASN A 20 -9.50 27.38 -14.08
C ASN A 20 -9.46 28.91 -14.21
N ASP A 21 -10.30 29.58 -13.42
CA ASP A 21 -10.46 31.03 -13.48
C ASP A 21 -9.38 31.76 -12.64
N PRO A 22 -9.07 33.04 -12.96
CA PRO A 22 -8.16 33.83 -12.14
C PRO A 22 -8.62 33.90 -10.67
N GLY A 23 -7.73 33.48 -9.76
CA GLY A 23 -8.00 33.46 -8.32
C GLY A 23 -8.42 32.10 -7.78
N GLU A 24 -8.68 31.13 -8.65
CA GLU A 24 -8.89 29.74 -8.23
C GLU A 24 -7.57 29.08 -7.82
N ARG A 25 -7.63 28.31 -6.73
CA ARG A 25 -6.43 27.78 -6.08
C ARG A 25 -5.97 26.49 -6.77
N SER A 26 -4.76 26.49 -7.29
CA SER A 26 -4.09 25.26 -7.75
C SER A 26 -3.87 24.27 -6.61
N LEU A 27 -4.01 22.98 -6.93
CA LEU A 27 -3.83 21.87 -5.98
C LEU A 27 -2.52 21.15 -6.30
N ALA A 28 -1.49 21.43 -5.49
CA ALA A 28 -0.14 20.89 -5.65
C ALA A 28 0.05 19.57 -4.88
N GLY A 29 0.92 18.69 -5.38
CA GLY A 29 1.25 17.41 -4.76
C GLY A 29 0.15 16.35 -4.87
N TRP A 30 -0.84 16.56 -5.74
CA TRP A 30 -1.93 15.60 -5.94
C TRP A 30 -1.49 14.49 -6.89
N PRO A 31 -1.53 13.23 -6.47
CA PRO A 31 -1.13 12.14 -7.34
C PRO A 31 -2.13 11.90 -8.46
N VAL A 32 -1.57 11.68 -9.65
CA VAL A 32 -2.26 11.31 -10.87
C VAL A 32 -1.58 10.06 -11.40
N PHE A 33 -2.34 9.08 -11.86
CA PHE A 33 -1.81 7.82 -12.35
C PHE A 33 -2.48 7.37 -13.65
N ILE A 34 -1.79 6.51 -14.39
CA ILE A 34 -2.34 5.80 -15.54
C ILE A 34 -2.97 4.50 -15.06
N ASP A 35 -4.30 4.48 -15.03
CA ASP A 35 -5.13 3.33 -14.65
C ASP A 35 -5.05 2.24 -15.74
N SER A 36 -3.99 1.44 -15.68
CA SER A 36 -3.63 0.50 -16.74
C SER A 36 -4.39 -0.81 -16.60
N ASN A 37 -4.80 -1.16 -15.38
CA ASN A 37 -5.57 -2.37 -15.09
C ASN A 37 -7.09 -2.13 -15.13
N GLY A 38 -7.53 -0.86 -15.08
CA GLY A 38 -8.92 -0.47 -15.22
C GLY A 38 -9.76 -0.56 -13.95
N ASP A 39 -9.15 -0.70 -12.78
CA ASP A 39 -9.85 -0.79 -11.49
C ASP A 39 -10.13 0.59 -10.84
N GLY A 40 -9.50 1.64 -11.37
CA GLY A 40 -9.65 3.02 -10.88
C GLY A 40 -9.04 3.25 -9.49
N LEU A 41 -8.16 2.37 -9.03
CA LEU A 41 -7.33 2.49 -7.85
C LEU A 41 -5.87 2.56 -8.29
N GLN A 42 -5.08 3.41 -7.63
CA GLN A 42 -3.65 3.43 -7.93
C GLN A 42 -3.01 2.18 -7.33
N THR A 43 -2.42 1.36 -8.19
CA THR A 43 -1.78 0.09 -7.83
C THR A 43 -0.29 0.07 -8.21
N ALA A 44 0.46 -0.86 -7.61
CA ALA A 44 1.88 -1.00 -7.88
C ALA A 44 2.14 -1.36 -9.35
N GLY A 45 3.04 -0.64 -10.00
CA GLY A 45 3.41 -0.84 -11.41
C GLY A 45 2.75 0.14 -12.39
N GLU A 46 1.78 0.93 -11.93
CA GLU A 46 1.18 1.99 -12.73
C GLU A 46 2.07 3.23 -12.79
N GLN A 47 2.06 3.92 -13.93
CA GLN A 47 2.76 5.20 -14.05
C GLN A 47 2.07 6.24 -13.18
N ILE A 48 2.83 6.92 -12.33
CA ILE A 48 2.35 7.95 -11.42
C ILE A 48 3.17 9.24 -11.59
N THR A 49 2.50 10.37 -11.44
CA THR A 49 3.10 11.69 -11.29
C THR A 49 2.31 12.47 -10.23
N ALA A 50 2.85 13.59 -9.77
CA ALA A 50 2.13 14.49 -8.88
C ALA A 50 2.00 15.87 -9.53
N SER A 51 0.92 16.58 -9.22
CA SER A 51 0.78 17.97 -9.65
C SER A 51 1.87 18.86 -9.03
N ASP A 52 2.38 19.80 -9.81
CA ASP A 52 3.36 20.79 -9.36
C ASP A 52 2.73 21.90 -8.50
N ALA A 53 3.54 22.88 -8.09
CA ALA A 53 3.08 24.04 -7.31
C ALA A 53 1.97 24.87 -8.00
N ASN A 54 1.82 24.74 -9.31
CA ASN A 54 0.78 25.40 -10.12
C ASN A 54 -0.39 24.44 -10.44
N GLY A 55 -0.43 23.26 -9.82
CA GLY A 55 -1.46 22.25 -10.03
C GLY A 55 -1.32 21.50 -11.35
N LYS A 56 -0.20 21.62 -12.07
CA LYS A 56 0.00 21.01 -13.39
C LYS A 56 0.65 19.64 -13.27
N TYR A 57 0.28 18.71 -14.15
CA TYR A 57 0.91 17.40 -14.24
C TYR A 57 1.21 17.01 -15.69
N LEU A 58 2.12 16.04 -15.88
CA LEU A 58 2.54 15.56 -17.20
C LEU A 58 2.89 14.06 -17.16
N PHE A 59 2.37 13.32 -18.13
CA PHE A 59 2.87 12.02 -18.57
C PHE A 59 3.40 12.16 -19.99
N ALA A 60 4.69 11.92 -20.18
CA ALA A 60 5.35 12.04 -21.47
C ALA A 60 5.58 10.67 -22.13
N GLY A 61 5.56 10.62 -23.46
CA GLY A 61 5.98 9.45 -24.23
C GLY A 61 5.04 8.25 -24.14
N LEU A 62 3.76 8.48 -23.88
CA LEU A 62 2.73 7.43 -23.82
C LEU A 62 2.47 6.86 -25.23
N PRO A 63 2.26 5.55 -25.37
CA PRO A 63 1.84 4.95 -26.64
C PRO A 63 0.53 5.59 -27.15
N ALA A 64 0.45 5.84 -28.46
CA ALA A 64 -0.78 6.31 -29.07
C ALA A 64 -1.91 5.28 -28.91
N GLY A 65 -3.11 5.75 -28.55
CA GLY A 65 -4.24 4.89 -28.20
C GLY A 65 -5.08 5.49 -27.08
N ASN A 66 -6.09 4.74 -26.62
CA ASN A 66 -6.88 5.15 -25.47
C ASN A 66 -6.12 4.83 -24.18
N THR A 67 -6.00 5.83 -23.33
CA THR A 67 -5.33 5.77 -22.02
C THR A 67 -6.30 6.26 -20.96
N ARG A 68 -6.37 5.56 -19.83
CA ARG A 68 -7.13 6.01 -18.66
C ARG A 68 -6.18 6.75 -17.72
N VAL A 69 -6.56 7.96 -17.34
CA VAL A 69 -5.82 8.78 -16.39
C VAL A 69 -6.75 9.10 -15.23
N ALA A 70 -6.26 8.94 -14.00
CA ALA A 70 -7.05 9.16 -12.81
C ALA A 70 -6.29 10.01 -11.80
N VAL A 71 -7.02 10.85 -11.06
CA VAL A 71 -6.51 11.61 -9.92
C VAL A 71 -6.93 10.92 -8.61
N VAL A 72 -6.02 10.89 -7.64
CA VAL A 72 -6.34 10.50 -6.26
C VAL A 72 -7.03 11.69 -5.59
N VAL A 73 -8.32 11.53 -5.29
CA VAL A 73 -9.11 12.60 -4.65
C VAL A 73 -8.77 12.64 -3.17
N GLN A 74 -8.24 13.76 -2.70
CA GLN A 74 -7.88 13.94 -1.30
C GLN A 74 -9.11 14.31 -0.43
N PRO A 75 -9.08 13.99 0.87
CA PRO A 75 -10.12 14.40 1.82
C PRO A 75 -10.41 15.90 1.77
N GLY A 76 -11.69 16.24 1.87
CA GLY A 76 -12.14 17.64 1.80
C GLY A 76 -12.38 18.15 0.39
N PHE A 77 -12.37 17.26 -0.62
CA PHE A 77 -12.67 17.59 -2.00
C PHE A 77 -13.55 16.54 -2.66
N ASN A 78 -14.31 16.98 -3.66
CA ASN A 78 -15.00 16.11 -4.61
C ASN A 78 -14.66 16.57 -6.03
N PRO A 79 -14.63 15.66 -7.01
CA PRO A 79 -14.63 16.06 -8.41
C PRO A 79 -15.86 16.91 -8.71
N LEU A 80 -15.72 17.92 -9.57
CA LEU A 80 -16.86 18.68 -10.05
C LEU A 80 -17.91 17.74 -10.67
N ALA A 81 -19.20 18.02 -10.43
CA ALA A 81 -20.28 17.22 -11.01
C ALA A 81 -20.16 17.14 -12.55
N GLY A 82 -20.19 15.92 -13.09
CA GLY A 82 -19.98 15.67 -14.53
C GLY A 82 -18.52 15.69 -14.99
N ARG A 83 -17.56 15.91 -14.09
CA ARG A 83 -16.11 15.80 -14.33
C ARG A 83 -15.54 14.68 -13.44
N PRO A 84 -15.51 13.43 -13.92
CA PRO A 84 -15.09 12.30 -13.09
C PRO A 84 -13.59 12.40 -12.74
N ARG A 85 -13.20 11.76 -11.63
CA ARG A 85 -11.79 11.60 -11.23
C ARG A 85 -10.97 10.69 -12.15
N LEU A 86 -11.62 10.02 -13.11
CA LEU A 86 -11.01 9.11 -14.08
C LEU A 86 -11.49 9.51 -15.47
N LEU A 87 -10.54 9.79 -16.36
CA LEU A 87 -10.77 10.20 -17.74
C LEU A 87 -10.20 9.15 -18.69
N THR A 88 -10.91 8.86 -19.78
CA THR A 88 -10.34 8.12 -20.92
C THR A 88 -9.98 9.10 -22.01
N LEU A 89 -8.69 9.21 -22.32
CA LEU A 89 -8.13 10.15 -23.30
C LEU A 89 -7.49 9.38 -24.44
N THR A 90 -7.61 9.87 -25.67
CA THR A 90 -6.95 9.27 -26.83
C THR A 90 -5.63 9.97 -27.10
N VAL A 91 -4.51 9.35 -26.69
CA VAL A 91 -3.15 9.80 -27.01
C VAL A 91 -2.93 9.73 -28.51
N LYS A 92 -2.41 10.83 -29.09
CA LYS A 92 -2.16 10.98 -30.52
C LYS A 92 -0.66 11.19 -30.75
N ASP A 93 -0.16 10.71 -31.90
CA ASP A 93 1.25 10.82 -32.24
C ASP A 93 1.74 12.27 -32.18
N ARG A 94 2.81 12.50 -31.41
CA ARG A 94 3.50 13.78 -31.22
C ARG A 94 2.57 14.92 -30.79
N ARG A 95 1.50 14.60 -30.06
CA ARG A 95 0.56 15.60 -29.52
C ARG A 95 0.43 15.47 -28.01
N VAL A 96 0.13 16.61 -27.39
CA VAL A 96 -0.31 16.69 -26.01
C VAL A 96 -1.83 16.67 -25.97
N VAL A 97 -2.39 15.85 -25.08
CA VAL A 97 -3.83 15.79 -24.81
C VAL A 97 -4.09 16.25 -23.38
N THR A 98 -5.09 17.12 -23.21
CA THR A 98 -5.41 17.69 -21.91
C THR A 98 -6.40 16.83 -21.14
N GLY A 99 -6.09 16.53 -19.88
CA GLY A 99 -6.98 15.92 -18.90
C GLY A 99 -7.08 16.78 -17.65
N ASP A 100 -8.13 17.57 -17.52
CA ASP A 100 -8.26 18.50 -16.40
C ASP A 100 -9.16 17.93 -15.29
N PHE A 101 -8.79 18.21 -14.04
CA PHE A 101 -9.47 17.75 -12.84
C PHE A 101 -9.89 18.92 -11.93
N PRO A 102 -11.00 19.61 -12.26
CA PRO A 102 -11.60 20.59 -11.37
C PRO A 102 -12.18 19.92 -10.11
N MET A 103 -11.85 20.45 -8.94
CA MET A 103 -12.30 19.97 -7.64
C MET A 103 -13.14 21.02 -6.93
N VAL A 104 -14.22 20.59 -6.27
CA VAL A 104 -14.98 21.43 -5.33
C VAL A 104 -14.64 21.04 -3.91
N THR A 105 -14.63 22.00 -2.98
CA THR A 105 -14.41 21.70 -1.56
C THR A 105 -15.60 20.97 -0.96
N ALA A 106 -15.32 20.02 -0.06
CA ALA A 106 -16.31 19.23 0.66
C ALA A 106 -16.00 19.22 2.16
N PRO A 107 -17.02 19.10 3.05
CA PRO A 107 -16.79 18.89 4.46
C PRO A 107 -16.00 17.59 4.70
N ILE A 108 -15.02 17.63 5.60
CA ILE A 108 -14.35 16.42 6.07
C ILE A 108 -15.19 15.80 7.16
N VAL A 109 -15.67 14.59 6.92
CA VAL A 109 -16.29 13.73 7.93
C VAL A 109 -15.30 12.62 8.24
N SER A 110 -15.18 12.24 9.50
CA SER A 110 -14.16 11.29 9.95
C SER A 110 -14.69 10.24 10.93
N GLY A 111 -13.92 9.17 11.07
CA GLY A 111 -14.03 8.17 12.12
C GLY A 111 -12.67 7.98 12.79
N ARG A 112 -12.44 6.78 13.33
CA ARG A 112 -11.15 6.38 13.88
C ARG A 112 -10.73 5.01 13.37
N VAL A 113 -9.42 4.77 13.34
CA VAL A 113 -8.85 3.43 13.13
C VAL A 113 -8.14 3.03 14.41
N THR A 114 -8.45 1.85 14.93
CA THR A 114 -7.78 1.26 16.08
C THR A 114 -7.04 0.01 15.66
N GLY A 115 -6.05 -0.41 16.44
CA GLY A 115 -5.30 -1.60 16.10
C GLY A 115 -4.24 -1.96 17.12
N THR A 116 -3.58 -3.08 16.83
CA THR A 116 -2.47 -3.59 17.62
C THR A 116 -1.35 -4.05 16.69
N ILE A 117 -0.11 -3.74 17.07
CA ILE A 117 1.12 -4.28 16.50
C ILE A 117 1.65 -5.32 17.48
N PHE A 118 1.90 -6.54 17.05
CA PHE A 118 2.31 -7.63 17.94
C PHE A 118 3.43 -8.49 17.34
N SER A 119 4.15 -9.17 18.23
CA SER A 119 5.16 -10.17 17.93
C SER A 119 4.50 -11.48 17.55
N ASP A 120 4.35 -11.72 16.26
CA ASP A 120 3.77 -12.92 15.67
C ASP A 120 4.85 -14.00 15.58
N LEU A 121 4.94 -14.84 16.62
CA LEU A 121 6.04 -15.78 16.81
C LEU A 121 5.91 -17.02 15.93
N ASN A 122 4.68 -17.36 15.54
CA ASN A 122 4.37 -18.53 14.72
C ASN A 122 4.03 -18.15 13.26
N GLU A 123 4.12 -16.86 12.94
CA GLU A 123 3.92 -16.25 11.63
C GLU A 123 2.49 -16.43 11.06
N ASN A 124 1.49 -16.68 11.89
CA ASN A 124 0.13 -17.01 11.43
C ASN A 124 -0.76 -15.77 11.15
N GLY A 125 -0.28 -14.57 11.45
CA GLY A 125 -0.98 -13.30 11.25
C GLY A 125 -2.10 -13.01 12.24
N VAL A 126 -2.21 -13.78 13.33
CA VAL A 126 -3.23 -13.67 14.38
C VAL A 126 -2.53 -13.49 15.72
N LYS A 127 -2.99 -12.54 16.55
CA LYS A 127 -2.40 -12.33 17.88
C LYS A 127 -2.80 -13.46 18.83
N ASP A 128 -1.91 -14.42 19.02
CA ASP A 128 -2.11 -15.57 19.89
C ASP A 128 -1.74 -15.29 21.36
N VAL A 129 -2.13 -16.21 22.25
CA VAL A 129 -1.69 -16.16 23.66
C VAL A 129 -0.16 -16.30 23.73
N GLY A 130 0.48 -15.34 24.40
CA GLY A 130 1.94 -15.29 24.51
C GLY A 130 2.61 -14.34 23.51
N GLU A 131 1.85 -13.82 22.55
CA GLU A 131 2.33 -12.85 21.57
C GLU A 131 2.16 -11.42 22.09
N GLY A 132 3.27 -10.86 22.57
CA GLY A 132 3.33 -9.52 23.14
C GLY A 132 3.14 -8.41 22.10
N GLY A 133 2.70 -7.24 22.56
CA GLY A 133 2.66 -6.04 21.73
C GLY A 133 4.05 -5.50 21.40
N ILE A 134 4.15 -4.80 20.26
CA ILE A 134 5.36 -4.09 19.85
C ILE A 134 5.10 -2.58 19.99
N SER A 135 5.84 -1.96 20.90
CA SER A 135 5.70 -0.54 21.23
C SER A 135 6.61 0.37 20.39
N GLY A 136 6.27 1.65 20.34
CA GLY A 136 7.12 2.70 19.76
C GLY A 136 7.08 2.79 18.24
N TRP A 137 6.33 1.93 17.56
CA TRP A 137 6.20 1.94 16.11
C TRP A 137 5.14 2.96 15.67
N THR A 138 5.47 3.73 14.63
CA THR A 138 4.56 4.69 14.03
C THR A 138 3.56 3.98 13.12
N VAL A 139 2.29 4.39 13.22
CA VAL A 139 1.22 4.02 12.31
C VAL A 139 0.64 5.29 11.69
N PHE A 140 0.23 5.24 10.43
CA PHE A 140 -0.44 6.36 9.79
C PHE A 140 -1.47 5.93 8.74
N ALA A 141 -2.44 6.80 8.46
CA ALA A 141 -3.35 6.66 7.34
C ALA A 141 -2.79 7.41 6.13
N ASP A 142 -2.49 6.69 5.05
CA ASP A 142 -1.97 7.24 3.80
C ASP A 142 -3.13 7.86 2.99
N LEU A 143 -3.25 9.19 3.06
CA LEU A 143 -4.39 9.93 2.50
C LEU A 143 -4.16 10.37 1.05
N ASN A 144 -2.92 10.42 0.61
CA ASN A 144 -2.54 10.77 -0.75
C ASN A 144 -2.07 9.54 -1.55
N ASN A 145 -2.01 8.35 -0.96
CA ASN A 145 -1.61 7.11 -1.60
C ASN A 145 -0.18 7.15 -2.17
N ASP A 146 0.73 7.87 -1.50
CA ASP A 146 2.15 7.94 -1.85
C ASP A 146 3.03 6.99 -1.02
N SER A 147 2.43 6.26 -0.07
CA SER A 147 3.09 5.32 0.84
C SER A 147 4.15 5.94 1.76
N LEU A 148 4.15 7.26 1.92
CA LEU A 148 5.04 8.01 2.79
C LEU A 148 4.23 8.75 3.85
N LEU A 149 4.73 8.77 5.08
CA LEU A 149 4.14 9.62 6.11
C LEU A 149 4.42 11.09 5.76
N THR A 150 3.37 11.85 5.49
CA THR A 150 3.43 13.28 5.19
C THR A 150 2.66 14.13 6.22
N ALA A 151 2.96 15.43 6.24
CA ALA A 151 2.31 16.35 7.18
C ALA A 151 0.81 16.48 6.88
N GLY A 152 -0.02 16.26 7.91
CA GLY A 152 -1.48 16.32 7.79
C GLY A 152 -2.16 14.95 7.77
N GLU A 153 -1.38 13.87 7.66
CA GLU A 153 -1.91 12.51 7.76
C GLU A 153 -2.12 12.10 9.22
N PRO A 154 -3.27 11.47 9.55
CA PRO A 154 -3.49 10.89 10.86
C PRO A 154 -2.39 9.90 11.20
N THR A 155 -1.69 10.13 12.31
CA THR A 155 -0.61 9.26 12.79
C THR A 155 -0.71 9.00 14.28
N ALA A 156 -0.20 7.86 14.72
CA ALA A 156 -0.08 7.47 16.12
C ALA A 156 1.18 6.65 16.33
N VAL A 157 1.60 6.54 17.59
CA VAL A 157 2.69 5.64 18.00
C VAL A 157 2.09 4.55 18.89
N ALA A 158 2.42 3.29 18.59
CA ALA A 158 1.97 2.15 19.37
C ALA A 158 2.45 2.24 20.83
N ASN A 159 1.55 2.00 21.77
CA ASN A 159 1.84 2.03 23.20
C ASN A 159 2.61 0.77 23.66
N ALA A 160 2.83 0.62 24.97
CA ALA A 160 3.55 -0.53 25.56
C ALA A 160 2.92 -1.90 25.21
N ASP A 161 1.60 -1.94 25.02
CA ASP A 161 0.84 -3.14 24.67
C ASP A 161 0.71 -3.34 23.14
N GLY A 162 1.35 -2.47 22.37
CA GLY A 162 1.31 -2.45 20.91
C GLY A 162 0.06 -1.80 20.32
N ASP A 163 -0.83 -1.26 21.16
CA ASP A 163 -2.09 -0.68 20.72
C ASP A 163 -1.91 0.76 20.22
N TYR A 164 -2.70 1.13 19.22
CA TYR A 164 -2.72 2.48 18.65
C TYR A 164 -4.12 2.92 18.26
N ILE A 165 -4.30 4.25 18.16
CA ILE A 165 -5.53 4.87 17.70
C ILE A 165 -5.17 6.02 16.75
N LEU A 166 -5.55 5.88 15.47
CA LEU A 166 -5.58 7.00 14.53
C LEU A 166 -6.92 7.72 14.71
N GLY A 167 -6.85 8.93 15.27
CA GLY A 167 -8.00 9.82 15.39
C GLY A 167 -8.32 10.53 14.09
N ALA A 168 -9.59 10.85 13.88
CA ALA A 168 -10.07 11.72 12.80
C ALA A 168 -9.66 11.27 11.38
N VAL A 169 -9.61 9.96 11.13
CA VAL A 169 -9.37 9.43 9.77
C VAL A 169 -10.60 9.76 8.91
N PRO A 170 -10.45 10.47 7.78
CA PRO A 170 -11.57 10.80 6.90
C PRO A 170 -12.36 9.56 6.47
N THR A 171 -13.64 9.72 6.15
CA THR A 171 -14.43 8.59 5.62
C THR A 171 -13.92 8.16 4.25
N GLY A 172 -13.88 6.86 4.00
CA GLY A 172 -13.35 6.30 2.75
C GLY A 172 -12.64 4.97 2.98
N THR A 173 -11.99 4.49 1.93
CA THR A 173 -11.12 3.32 1.99
C THR A 173 -9.67 3.79 2.00
N TRP A 174 -8.93 3.45 3.04
CA TRP A 174 -7.56 3.94 3.27
C TRP A 174 -6.59 2.81 3.53
N SER A 175 -5.35 2.99 3.06
CA SER A 175 -4.22 2.17 3.46
C SER A 175 -3.67 2.70 4.78
N ILE A 176 -3.65 1.84 5.80
CA ILE A 176 -3.09 2.14 7.11
C ILE A 176 -1.74 1.45 7.17
N PHE A 177 -0.66 2.22 7.27
CA PHE A 177 0.71 1.72 7.30
C PHE A 177 1.22 1.63 8.73
N GLN A 178 1.95 0.56 9.04
CA GLN A 178 2.92 0.53 10.12
C GLN A 178 4.32 0.85 9.58
N MET A 179 5.18 1.40 10.44
CA MET A 179 6.59 1.66 10.16
C MET A 179 7.46 0.76 11.05
N PRO A 180 7.84 -0.44 10.56
CA PRO A 180 8.70 -1.36 11.30
C PRO A 180 10.05 -0.74 11.64
N VAL A 181 10.48 -0.96 12.89
CA VAL A 181 11.82 -0.57 13.36
C VAL A 181 12.63 -1.84 13.59
N GLY A 182 13.85 -1.90 13.04
CA GLY A 182 14.76 -3.05 13.19
C GLY A 182 14.54 -4.13 12.13
N GLY A 183 14.94 -5.37 12.44
CA GLY A 183 14.93 -6.50 11.50
C GLY A 183 13.59 -7.24 11.37
N TYR A 184 12.48 -6.63 11.81
CA TYR A 184 11.17 -7.26 11.76
C TYR A 184 10.65 -7.39 10.33
N ARG A 185 9.85 -8.42 10.11
CA ARG A 185 9.08 -8.67 8.89
C ARG A 185 7.61 -8.79 9.24
N THR A 186 6.76 -8.20 8.41
CA THR A 186 5.31 -8.28 8.58
C THR A 186 4.79 -9.64 8.13
N THR A 187 3.81 -10.14 8.87
CA THR A 187 3.06 -11.36 8.55
C THR A 187 1.68 -10.98 8.03
N SER A 188 1.08 -11.84 7.21
CA SER A 188 -0.33 -11.74 6.86
C SER A 188 -0.96 -13.11 7.00
N GLY A 189 -2.12 -13.15 7.68
CA GLY A 189 -2.86 -14.38 7.88
C GLY A 189 -3.22 -15.05 6.55
N GLY A 190 -2.93 -16.33 6.46
CA GLY A 190 -3.19 -17.19 5.30
C GLY A 190 -3.20 -18.65 5.74
N ALA A 191 -4.17 -19.42 5.24
CA ALA A 191 -4.44 -20.78 5.71
C ALA A 191 -3.39 -21.82 5.30
N LEU A 192 -2.41 -21.45 4.48
CA LEU A 192 -1.37 -22.34 3.98
C LEU A 192 -0.08 -21.52 3.80
N PHE A 193 0.83 -21.67 4.76
CA PHE A 193 2.15 -21.02 4.85
C PHE A 193 2.12 -19.52 5.19
N PRO A 194 3.01 -19.05 6.09
CA PRO A 194 3.15 -17.63 6.36
C PRO A 194 3.57 -16.92 5.07
N LEU A 195 2.80 -15.92 4.67
CA LEU A 195 3.30 -14.92 3.73
C LEU A 195 4.39 -14.13 4.46
N GLN A 196 5.62 -14.63 4.40
CA GLN A 196 6.78 -13.87 4.82
C GLN A 196 6.88 -12.64 3.90
N ASN A 197 6.98 -11.45 4.51
CA ASN A 197 6.99 -10.15 3.84
C ASN A 197 5.63 -9.69 3.33
N ALA A 198 4.58 -9.86 4.14
CA ALA A 198 3.32 -9.18 3.89
C ALA A 198 3.51 -7.66 3.76
N PRO A 199 2.63 -6.94 3.04
CA PRO A 199 2.69 -5.49 3.00
C PRO A 199 2.60 -4.91 4.42
N ASN A 200 3.37 -3.85 4.65
CA ASN A 200 3.35 -3.09 5.91
C ASN A 200 2.07 -2.26 6.09
N PHE A 201 1.02 -2.52 5.31
CA PHE A 201 -0.25 -1.81 5.39
C PHE A 201 -1.45 -2.75 5.46
N ARG A 202 -2.59 -2.19 5.89
CA ARG A 202 -3.91 -2.81 5.83
C ARG A 202 -4.87 -1.81 5.21
N THR A 203 -5.68 -2.27 4.26
CA THR A 203 -6.77 -1.47 3.71
C THR A 203 -7.98 -1.55 4.63
N VAL A 204 -8.51 -0.42 5.05
CA VAL A 204 -9.68 -0.34 5.93
C VAL A 204 -10.73 0.62 5.36
N SER A 205 -12.00 0.34 5.65
CA SER A 205 -13.11 1.22 5.33
C SER A 205 -13.54 2.00 6.57
N VAL A 206 -13.40 3.31 6.54
CA VAL A 206 -13.78 4.22 7.62
C VAL A 206 -15.10 4.89 7.28
N VAL A 207 -16.04 4.83 8.23
CA VAL A 207 -17.36 5.48 8.14
C VAL A 207 -17.48 6.58 9.18
N ALA A 208 -18.42 7.51 8.98
CA ALA A 208 -18.61 8.69 9.81
C ALA A 208 -18.86 8.30 11.28
N GLY A 209 -18.03 8.80 12.20
CA GLY A 209 -18.07 8.47 13.62
C GLY A 209 -17.75 7.00 13.96
N GLY A 210 -17.45 6.18 12.96
CA GLY A 210 -17.21 4.75 13.12
C GLY A 210 -15.81 4.42 13.61
N THR A 211 -15.62 3.14 13.93
CA THR A 211 -14.31 2.55 14.25
C THR A 211 -14.00 1.46 13.25
N ALA A 212 -12.89 1.60 12.54
CA ALA A 212 -12.31 0.53 11.74
C ALA A 212 -11.10 -0.07 12.46
N THR A 213 -10.69 -1.27 12.05
CA THR A 213 -9.59 -1.99 12.70
C THR A 213 -8.52 -2.35 11.68
N ALA A 214 -7.27 -2.07 12.01
CA ALA A 214 -6.10 -2.58 11.30
C ALA A 214 -5.18 -3.28 12.31
N VAL A 215 -4.68 -4.47 12.00
CA VAL A 215 -3.89 -5.28 12.94
C VAL A 215 -2.66 -5.80 12.21
N PHE A 216 -1.51 -5.76 12.88
CA PHE A 216 -0.22 -6.07 12.29
C PHE A 216 0.56 -7.09 13.13
N GLY A 217 0.72 -8.29 12.58
CA GLY A 217 1.65 -9.29 13.10
C GLY A 217 3.05 -9.07 12.52
N ASN A 218 4.07 -9.23 13.36
CA ASN A 218 5.46 -9.02 12.99
C ASN A 218 6.37 -10.05 13.63
N TRP A 219 7.33 -10.55 12.89
CA TRP A 219 8.28 -11.55 13.36
C TRP A 219 9.71 -11.13 13.04
N ILE A 220 10.68 -11.60 13.81
CA ILE A 220 12.10 -11.44 13.49
C ILE A 220 12.61 -12.78 12.95
N PRO A 221 13.24 -12.81 11.75
CA PRO A 221 13.97 -13.97 11.26
C PRO A 221 14.97 -14.50 12.29
N GLN A 222 14.63 -15.65 12.87
CA GLN A 222 15.60 -16.42 13.63
C GLN A 222 16.49 -17.16 12.64
N VAL A 223 17.79 -16.89 12.67
CA VAL A 223 18.77 -17.71 11.94
C VAL A 223 18.98 -19.01 12.72
N GLY A 224 18.56 -20.13 12.12
CA GLY A 224 18.80 -21.47 12.64
C GLY A 224 19.83 -22.23 11.79
N THR A 225 20.45 -23.24 12.38
CA THR A 225 21.28 -24.21 11.66
C THR A 225 20.48 -25.47 11.40
N ILE A 226 20.38 -25.89 10.14
CA ILE A 226 19.93 -27.25 9.79
C ILE A 226 21.18 -28.13 9.76
N SER A 227 21.19 -29.19 10.58
CA SER A 227 22.25 -30.19 10.59
C SER A 227 21.66 -31.58 10.60
N GLY A 228 22.29 -32.50 9.87
CA GLY A 228 21.88 -33.90 9.82
C GLY A 228 22.98 -34.78 9.25
N THR A 229 22.76 -36.09 9.30
CA THR A 229 23.63 -37.09 8.70
C THR A 229 22.91 -37.66 7.49
N VAL A 230 23.62 -37.93 6.38
CA VAL A 230 23.11 -38.82 5.32
C VAL A 230 23.61 -40.21 5.65
N TRP A 231 22.73 -41.20 5.78
CA TRP A 231 23.11 -42.60 6.06
C TRP A 231 22.48 -43.56 5.06
N ASN A 232 23.04 -44.77 4.98
CA ASN A 232 22.45 -45.87 4.22
C ASN A 232 21.44 -46.61 5.10
N ASP A 233 20.15 -46.50 4.78
CA ASP A 233 19.07 -47.26 5.40
C ASP A 233 19.04 -48.67 4.79
N ALA A 234 19.71 -49.61 5.46
CA ALA A 234 19.99 -50.93 4.91
C ALA A 234 18.80 -51.89 5.06
N ASN A 235 17.90 -51.62 6.00
CA ASN A 235 16.76 -52.45 6.35
C ASN A 235 15.40 -51.76 6.07
N GLY A 236 15.40 -50.49 5.65
CA GLY A 236 14.24 -49.77 5.14
C GLY A 236 13.33 -49.20 6.22
N GLU A 237 13.84 -48.96 7.43
CA GLU A 237 13.04 -48.58 8.59
C GLU A 237 12.98 -47.06 8.86
N GLY A 238 13.74 -46.26 8.11
CA GLY A 238 13.74 -44.81 8.22
C GLY A 238 14.31 -44.26 9.54
N VAL A 239 14.95 -45.11 10.34
CA VAL A 239 15.61 -44.75 11.61
C VAL A 239 17.05 -45.23 11.53
N ARG A 240 18.00 -44.37 11.90
CA ARG A 240 19.42 -44.75 11.87
C ARG A 240 19.75 -45.82 12.91
N GLY A 241 19.97 -47.05 12.45
CA GLY A 241 20.25 -48.23 13.28
C GLY A 241 21.74 -48.54 13.49
N ALA A 242 22.01 -49.54 14.33
CA ALA A 242 23.36 -50.08 14.51
C ALA A 242 23.81 -50.81 13.23
N GLY A 243 24.95 -50.41 12.66
CA GLY A 243 25.46 -50.92 11.39
C GLY A 243 25.21 -50.01 10.18
N GLU A 244 24.39 -48.97 10.34
CA GLU A 244 24.10 -48.02 9.27
C GLU A 244 25.13 -46.88 9.21
N SER A 245 25.95 -46.92 8.16
CA SER A 245 27.07 -46.01 7.99
C SER A 245 26.63 -44.70 7.34
N ALA A 246 27.27 -43.62 7.74
CA ALA A 246 27.12 -42.33 7.09
C ALA A 246 27.68 -42.39 5.66
N ILE A 247 27.02 -41.69 4.74
CA ILE A 247 27.43 -41.58 3.34
C ILE A 247 28.08 -40.21 3.12
N ALA A 248 29.36 -40.22 2.77
CA ALA A 248 30.10 -39.01 2.45
C ALA A 248 29.78 -38.48 1.04
N GLY A 249 29.93 -37.16 0.85
CA GLY A 249 29.87 -36.53 -0.48
C GLY A 249 28.48 -36.46 -1.12
N ARG A 250 27.40 -36.77 -0.38
CA ARG A 250 26.04 -36.61 -0.88
C ARG A 250 25.57 -35.17 -0.72
N PRO A 251 25.16 -34.49 -1.81
CA PRO A 251 24.62 -33.15 -1.71
C PRO A 251 23.28 -33.19 -0.97
N VAL A 252 23.16 -32.37 0.07
CA VAL A 252 21.90 -32.04 0.72
C VAL A 252 21.57 -30.62 0.30
N TYR A 253 20.37 -30.40 -0.22
CA TYR A 253 19.89 -29.09 -0.61
C TYR A 253 18.64 -28.76 0.20
N ILE A 254 18.50 -27.48 0.51
CA ILE A 254 17.22 -26.92 0.95
C ILE A 254 16.53 -26.46 -0.33
N ASP A 255 15.36 -27.02 -0.59
CA ASP A 255 14.50 -26.53 -1.66
C ASP A 255 13.75 -25.29 -1.16
N LEU A 256 14.13 -24.12 -1.67
CA LEU A 256 13.57 -22.82 -1.31
C LEU A 256 12.47 -22.36 -2.29
N ASN A 257 12.15 -23.15 -3.31
CA ASN A 257 11.23 -22.76 -4.36
C ASN A 257 9.92 -23.57 -4.25
N ARG A 258 8.97 -23.08 -3.46
CA ARG A 258 7.56 -23.51 -3.52
C ARG A 258 6.64 -22.31 -3.51
#